data_AF-A0AAW2IMD0-F1
#
_entry.id   AF-A0AAW2IMD0-F1
#
_cell.length_a   1.000
_cell.length_b   1.000
_cell.length_c   1.000
_cell.angle_alpha   90.00
_cell.angle_beta   90.00
_cell.angle_gamma   90.00
#
_symmetry.space_group_name_H-M   'P 1'
#
loop_
_entity.id
_entity.type
_entity.pdbx_description
1 polymer ?
#
loop_
_entity_poly.entity_id
_entity_poly.type
_entity_poly.pdbx_seq_one_letter_code
_entity_poly.pdbx_strand_id
1 'polypeptide(L)'
;MPMGYQPPKFQQFDGKGNPKQHVAPFVETCNNAGTYGDHLYKQFVRSLKGNVFDWYTDLEAGSIDGWEQREQEFLNRFYSTRRTVSMVELTNSLQWKKKSQSLIISIGGGI
;
A
#
# COMPACT_ATOMS: atom_id res chain seq x y z
N MET A 1 -31.13 12.78 -5.63
CA MET A 1 -29.85 13.28 -5.09
C MET A 1 -29.85 14.80 -5.20
N PRO A 2 -29.28 15.56 -4.23
CA PRO A 2 -29.19 17.01 -4.33
C PRO A 2 -28.36 17.41 -5.56
N MET A 3 -28.84 18.44 -6.28
CA MET A 3 -28.15 18.98 -7.45
C MET A 3 -26.83 19.62 -6.97
N GLY A 4 -25.70 18.99 -7.31
CA GLY A 4 -24.36 19.45 -6.89
C GLY A 4 -23.55 18.46 -6.07
N TYR A 5 -24.02 17.23 -5.85
CA TYR A 5 -23.19 16.19 -5.23
C TYR A 5 -22.00 15.86 -6.14
N GLN A 6 -20.84 16.43 -5.81
CA GLN A 6 -19.57 16.00 -6.39
C GLN A 6 -19.07 14.80 -5.60
N PRO A 7 -18.85 13.64 -6.24
CA PRO A 7 -18.25 12.52 -5.56
C PRO A 7 -16.88 12.96 -5.01
N PRO A 8 -16.58 12.68 -3.73
CA PRO A 8 -15.30 13.02 -3.15
C PRO A 8 -14.18 12.44 -4.01
N LYS A 9 -13.20 13.29 -4.35
CA LYS A 9 -12.00 12.86 -5.07
C LYS A 9 -11.05 12.26 -4.05
N PHE A 10 -10.92 10.95 -4.09
CA PHE A 10 -9.92 10.25 -3.28
C PHE A 10 -8.56 10.28 -3.97
N GLN A 11 -7.51 10.45 -3.19
CA GLN A 11 -6.15 10.23 -3.67
C GLN A 11 -5.98 8.74 -3.98
N GLN A 12 -5.48 8.41 -5.16
CA GLN A 12 -5.26 7.00 -5.51
C GLN A 12 -4.00 6.45 -4.83
N PHE A 13 -4.09 5.24 -4.29
CA PHE A 13 -2.98 4.50 -3.71
C PHE A 13 -2.54 3.36 -4.63
N ASP A 14 -1.27 3.41 -5.01
CA ASP A 14 -0.59 2.45 -5.90
C ASP A 14 0.10 1.31 -5.13
N GLY A 15 0.08 1.33 -3.80
CA GLY A 15 0.77 0.33 -2.96
C GLY A 15 2.11 0.86 -2.45
N LYS A 16 2.60 1.95 -3.05
CA LYS A 16 3.81 2.64 -2.64
C LYS A 16 3.51 3.73 -1.62
N GLY A 17 3.94 3.55 -0.37
CA GLY A 17 3.76 4.55 0.68
C GLY A 17 3.31 3.94 2.00
N ASN A 18 2.85 4.78 2.92
CA ASN A 18 2.27 4.32 4.19
C ASN A 18 0.77 4.04 3.99
N PRO A 19 0.32 2.77 4.02
CA PRO A 19 -1.09 2.45 3.83
C PRO A 19 -1.98 3.09 4.91
N LYS A 20 -1.51 3.18 6.17
CA LYS A 20 -2.20 3.91 7.25
C LYS A 20 -2.44 5.38 6.94
N GLN A 21 -1.47 6.05 6.31
CA GLN A 21 -1.57 7.46 5.95
C GLN A 21 -2.55 7.67 4.78
N HIS A 22 -2.80 6.64 3.99
CA HIS A 22 -3.83 6.66 2.95
C HIS A 22 -5.24 6.41 3.53
N VAL A 23 -5.38 5.45 4.46
CA VAL A 23 -6.67 5.07 5.06
C VAL A 23 -7.26 6.18 5.93
N ALA A 24 -6.46 6.86 6.75
CA ALA A 24 -6.94 7.91 7.65
C ALA A 24 -7.76 9.02 6.96
N PRO A 25 -7.24 9.73 5.92
CA PRO A 25 -8.01 10.77 5.23
C PRO A 25 -9.19 10.20 4.42
N PHE A 26 -9.10 8.95 3.96
CA PHE A 26 -10.21 8.28 3.28
C PHE A 26 -11.40 8.08 4.22
N VAL A 27 -11.14 7.55 5.42
CA VAL A 27 -12.17 7.31 6.45
C VAL A 27 -12.78 8.63 6.91
N GLU A 28 -11.97 9.66 7.13
CA GLU A 28 -12.44 11.01 7.49
C GLU A 28 -13.37 11.60 6.42
N THR A 29 -12.99 11.49 5.15
CA THR A 29 -13.81 11.97 4.02
C THR A 29 -15.14 11.24 3.95
N CYS A 30 -15.14 9.91 4.16
CA CYS A 30 -16.35 9.12 4.14
C CYS A 30 -17.26 9.40 5.35
N ASN A 31 -16.66 9.63 6.52
CA ASN A 31 -17.38 10.02 7.73
C ASN A 31 -18.09 11.37 7.53
N ASN A 32 -17.38 12.36 6.97
CA ASN A 32 -17.94 13.67 6.63
C ASN A 32 -19.08 13.58 5.61
N ALA A 33 -18.96 12.68 4.62
CA ALA A 33 -20.00 12.43 3.63
C ALA A 33 -21.19 11.61 4.17
N GLY A 34 -21.16 11.17 5.43
CA GLY A 34 -22.18 10.31 6.02
C GLY A 34 -22.24 8.90 5.43
N THR A 35 -21.17 8.46 4.76
CA THR A 35 -21.07 7.13 4.15
C THR A 35 -20.35 6.17 5.09
N TYR A 36 -21.06 5.15 5.56
CA TYR A 36 -20.57 4.18 6.53
C TYR A 36 -20.75 2.73 6.05
N GLY A 37 -20.03 1.82 6.69
CA GLY A 37 -20.16 0.37 6.50
C GLY A 37 -19.95 -0.06 5.05
N ASP A 38 -20.96 -0.73 4.49
CA ASP A 38 -21.01 -1.24 3.12
C ASP A 38 -20.67 -0.17 2.05
N HIS A 39 -20.97 1.10 2.29
CA HIS A 39 -20.66 2.13 1.31
C HIS A 39 -19.17 2.46 1.24
N LEU A 40 -18.40 2.20 2.31
CA LEU A 40 -16.96 2.42 2.35
C LEU A 40 -16.24 1.53 1.34
N TYR A 41 -16.65 0.27 1.16
CA TYR A 41 -15.95 -0.61 0.21
C TYR A 41 -16.12 -0.12 -1.23
N LYS A 42 -17.31 0.39 -1.59
CA LYS A 42 -17.59 0.90 -2.94
C LYS A 42 -16.72 2.11 -3.24
N GLN A 43 -16.49 2.96 -2.24
CA GLN A 43 -15.65 4.13 -2.38
C GLN A 43 -14.16 3.78 -2.33
N PHE A 44 -13.77 2.80 -1.52
CA PHE A 44 -12.38 2.40 -1.35
C PHE A 44 -11.81 1.86 -2.65
N VAL A 45 -12.55 1.05 -3.42
CA VAL A 45 -12.06 0.57 -4.73
C VAL A 45 -11.70 1.73 -5.69
N ARG A 46 -12.37 2.88 -5.55
CA ARG A 46 -12.11 4.07 -6.37
C ARG A 46 -10.84 4.81 -5.95
N SER A 47 -10.38 4.60 -4.71
CA SER A 47 -9.10 5.11 -4.22
C SER A 47 -7.93 4.15 -4.47
N LEU A 48 -8.16 2.97 -5.06
CA LEU A 48 -7.09 2.03 -5.40
C LEU A 48 -6.63 2.20 -6.86
N LYS A 49 -5.35 1.90 -7.11
CA LYS A 49 -4.78 1.86 -8.46
C LYS A 49 -3.71 0.79 -8.58
N GLY A 50 -3.52 0.27 -9.80
CA GLY A 50 -2.42 -0.63 -10.13
C GLY A 50 -2.49 -1.93 -9.35
N ASN A 51 -1.36 -2.35 -8.77
CA ASN A 51 -1.23 -3.63 -8.07
C ASN A 51 -2.16 -3.75 -6.85
N VAL A 52 -2.60 -2.64 -6.27
CA VAL A 52 -3.54 -2.64 -5.14
C VAL A 52 -4.96 -2.94 -5.60
N PHE A 53 -5.33 -2.44 -6.78
CA PHE A 53 -6.64 -2.71 -7.37
C PHE A 53 -6.74 -4.19 -7.78
N ASP A 54 -5.69 -4.73 -8.39
CA ASP A 54 -5.58 -6.14 -8.76
C ASP A 54 -5.75 -7.07 -7.54
N TRP A 55 -5.04 -6.76 -6.43
CA TRP A 55 -5.22 -7.46 -5.17
C TRP A 55 -6.66 -7.38 -4.64
N TYR A 56 -7.32 -6.21 -4.79
CA TYR A 56 -8.70 -6.06 -4.33
C TYR A 56 -9.68 -6.93 -5.13
N THR A 57 -9.45 -7.09 -6.43
CA THR A 57 -10.27 -7.95 -7.30
C THR A 57 -10.01 -9.44 -7.08
N ASP A 58 -8.84 -9.79 -6.57
CA ASP A 58 -8.46 -11.17 -6.23
C ASP A 58 -9.00 -11.63 -4.86
N LEU A 59 -9.45 -10.71 -4.01
CA LEU A 59 -10.10 -11.05 -2.74
C LEU A 59 -11.36 -11.88 -2.97
N GLU A 60 -11.43 -13.05 -2.33
CA GLU A 60 -12.60 -13.93 -2.37
C GLU A 60 -13.88 -13.18 -1.96
N ALA A 61 -14.86 -13.17 -2.87
CA ALA A 61 -16.16 -12.56 -2.65
C ALA A 61 -16.92 -13.37 -1.59
N GLY A 62 -16.89 -12.89 -0.34
CA GLY A 62 -17.54 -13.52 0.81
C GLY A 62 -16.64 -13.76 2.01
N SER A 63 -15.31 -13.63 1.88
CA SER A 63 -14.39 -13.79 3.00
C SER A 63 -14.32 -12.57 3.93
N ILE A 64 -14.91 -11.44 3.53
CA ILE A 64 -14.84 -10.20 4.30
C ILE A 64 -16.23 -9.58 4.45
N ASP A 65 -16.75 -9.63 5.67
CA ASP A 65 -18.11 -9.19 6.01
C ASP A 65 -18.16 -7.70 6.43
N GLY A 66 -17.01 -7.04 6.58
CA GLY A 66 -16.97 -5.66 7.08
C GLY A 66 -15.74 -4.84 6.68
N TRP A 67 -15.84 -3.52 6.88
CA TRP A 67 -14.75 -2.56 6.64
C TRP A 67 -13.49 -2.93 7.43
N GLU A 68 -13.64 -3.25 8.72
CA GLU A 68 -12.52 -3.54 9.62
C GLU A 68 -11.66 -4.71 9.15
N GLN A 69 -12.27 -5.80 8.66
CA GLN A 69 -11.53 -6.95 8.12
C GLN A 69 -10.78 -6.58 6.83
N ARG A 70 -11.38 -5.79 5.93
CA ARG A 70 -10.69 -5.36 4.70
C ARG A 70 -9.55 -4.39 4.99
N GLU A 71 -9.76 -3.46 5.94
CA GLU A 71 -8.71 -2.58 6.41
C GLU A 71 -7.55 -3.40 7.00
N GLN A 72 -7.86 -4.41 7.81
CA GLN A 72 -6.85 -5.28 8.39
C GLN A 72 -6.09 -6.07 7.34
N GLU A 73 -6.76 -6.67 6.35
CA GLU A 73 -6.10 -7.40 5.25
C GLU A 73 -5.24 -6.48 4.37
N PHE A 74 -5.75 -5.28 4.09
CA PHE A 74 -5.00 -4.25 3.37
C PHE A 74 -3.75 -3.82 4.14
N LEU A 75 -3.88 -3.54 5.44
CA LEU A 75 -2.74 -3.23 6.29
C LEU A 75 -1.80 -4.43 6.37
N ASN A 76 -2.28 -5.64 6.60
CA ASN A 76 -1.43 -6.83 6.68
C ASN A 76 -0.59 -7.02 5.41
N ARG A 77 -1.21 -6.88 4.24
CA ARG A 77 -0.53 -6.98 2.94
C ARG A 77 0.49 -5.86 2.75
N PHE A 78 0.06 -4.59 2.79
CA PHE A 78 0.92 -3.47 2.38
C PHE A 78 1.83 -2.92 3.50
N TYR A 79 1.51 -3.19 4.77
CA TYR A 79 2.35 -2.85 5.91
C TYR A 79 3.46 -3.89 6.14
N SER A 80 3.17 -5.19 6.00
CA SER A 80 4.19 -6.25 6.15
C SER A 80 5.17 -6.28 4.99
N THR A 81 4.70 -6.12 3.74
CA THR A 81 5.61 -6.04 2.58
C THR A 81 6.61 -4.91 2.73
N ARG A 82 6.25 -3.79 3.39
CA ARG A 82 7.20 -2.69 3.65
C ARG A 82 8.32 -3.06 4.63
N ARG A 83 8.04 -3.81 5.70
CA ARG A 83 9.08 -4.24 6.64
C ARG A 83 10.06 -5.21 5.97
N THR A 84 9.55 -6.15 5.18
CA THR A 84 10.38 -7.12 4.48
C THR A 84 11.16 -6.48 3.33
N VAL A 85 10.53 -5.65 2.49
CA VAL A 85 11.21 -4.93 1.40
C VAL A 85 12.25 -3.96 1.96
N SER A 86 11.97 -3.25 3.06
CA SER A 86 12.97 -2.38 3.70
C SER A 86 14.20 -3.19 4.15
N MET A 87 14.02 -4.34 4.82
CA MET A 87 15.14 -5.20 5.20
C MET A 87 15.88 -5.76 3.98
N VAL A 88 15.19 -6.23 2.94
CA VAL A 88 15.81 -6.83 1.75
C VAL A 88 16.53 -5.77 0.90
N GLU A 89 15.97 -4.57 0.72
CA GLU A 89 16.63 -3.45 0.02
C GLU A 89 17.87 -2.97 0.78
N LEU A 90 17.80 -2.90 2.11
CA LEU A 90 18.95 -2.58 2.96
C LEU A 90 20.03 -3.66 2.86
N THR A 91 19.65 -4.94 2.91
CA THR A 91 20.60 -6.05 2.85
C THR A 91 21.26 -6.14 1.47
N ASN A 92 20.49 -5.98 0.39
CA ASN A 92 21.05 -5.89 -0.96
C ASN A 92 21.99 -4.69 -1.08
N SER A 93 21.61 -3.50 -0.62
CA SER A 93 22.48 -2.32 -0.67
C SER A 93 23.79 -2.50 0.11
N LEU A 94 23.76 -3.21 1.24
CA LEU A 94 24.97 -3.57 2.00
C LEU A 94 25.82 -4.64 1.30
N GLN A 95 25.18 -5.63 0.65
CA GLN A 95 25.90 -6.69 -0.08
C GLN A 95 26.65 -6.12 -1.28
N TRP A 96 26.05 -5.18 -2.02
CA TRP A 96 26.68 -4.54 -3.17
C TRP A 96 27.87 -3.68 -2.75
N LYS A 97 27.76 -2.93 -1.64
CA LYS A 97 28.92 -2.20 -1.07
C LYS A 97 30.06 -3.14 -0.65
N LYS A 98 29.76 -4.28 -0.02
CA LYS A 98 30.79 -5.26 0.38
C LYS A 98 31.44 -5.94 -0.83
N LYS A 99 30.67 -6.26 -1.88
CA LYS A 99 31.21 -6.89 -3.09
C LYS A 99 32.06 -5.93 -3.92
N SER A 100 31.70 -4.64 -3.99
CA SER A 100 32.53 -3.61 -4.62
C SER A 100 33.84 -3.38 -3.86
N GLN A 101 33.83 -3.28 -2.53
CA GLN A 101 35.05 -3.09 -1.75
C GLN A 101 36.00 -4.30 -1.81
N SER A 102 35.47 -5.53 -1.90
CA SER A 102 36.31 -6.71 -2.09
C SER A 102 36.98 -6.76 -3.47
N LEU A 103 36.34 -6.20 -4.51
CA LEU A 103 36.89 -6.20 -5.87
C LEU A 103 38.06 -5.21 -6.03
N ILE A 104 38.03 -4.06 -5.35
CA ILE A 104 39.14 -3.08 -5.38
C ILE A 104 40.43 -3.61 -4.71
N ILE A 105 40.33 -4.46 -3.69
CA ILE A 105 41.50 -4.97 -2.94
C ILE A 105 42.24 -6.05 -3.74
N SER A 106 41.55 -6.80 -4.60
CA SER A 106 42.16 -7.86 -5.43
C SER A 106 42.90 -7.35 -6.68
N ILE A 107 42.69 -6.09 -7.09
CA ILE A 107 43.31 -5.52 -8.30
C ILE A 107 44.60 -4.76 -7.98
N GLY A 108 44.88 -4.45 -6.71
CA GLY A 108 46.09 -3.73 -6.27
C GLY A 108 47.27 -4.62 -5.81
N GLY A 109 47.17 -5.94 -5.95
CA GLY A 109 48.07 -6.92 -5.34
C GLY A 109 49.05 -7.60 -6.30
N GLY A 110 49.44 -6.95 -7.40
CA GLY A 110 50.50 -7.46 -8.25
C GLY A 110 50.82 -6.47 -9.35
N ILE A 111 51.82 -5.60 -9.12
CA ILE A 111 53.14 -5.56 -9.79
C ILE A 111 54.09 -4.78 -8.86
#